data_AF-A0A7I8HTI4-F1
#
_entry.id   AF-A0A7I8HTI4-F1
#
_cell.length_a   1.000
_cell.length_b   1.000
_cell.length_c   1.000
_cell.angle_alpha   90.00
_cell.angle_beta   90.00
_cell.angle_gamma   90.00
#
_symmetry.space_group_name_H-M   'P 1'
#
loop_
_entity.id
_entity.type
_entity.pdbx_description
1 polymer ?
#
loop_
_entity_poly.entity_id
_entity_poly.type
_entity_poly.pdbx_seq_one_letter_code
_entity_poly.pdbx_strand_id
1 'polypeptide(L)'
;MKKIVLTLLLACTGTMAQAIEVDHNYKFSLCAVAEDIAKSSVEIQKYEDIGKEEFKVGYFNTLETQLNKHSFYKNYYKQLINAVVDEFWNVRDEQLASDVAFLTCMTLVEGTDFKDYKYE
;
A
#
# COMPACT_ATOMS: atom_id res chain seq x y z
N MET A 1 -17.21 -0.20 5.28
CA MET A 1 -16.57 -1.20 4.42
C MET A 1 -17.44 -2.44 4.24
N LYS A 2 -17.79 -2.76 3.00
CA LYS A 2 -18.53 -3.97 2.64
C LYS A 2 -17.68 -5.22 2.92
N LYS A 3 -18.32 -6.36 3.23
CA LYS A 3 -17.63 -7.62 3.53
C LYS A 3 -16.69 -8.06 2.40
N ILE A 4 -17.10 -7.93 1.14
CA ILE A 4 -16.31 -8.35 -0.01
C ILE A 4 -15.03 -7.52 -0.17
N VAL A 5 -15.09 -6.19 0.05
CA VAL A 5 -13.93 -5.30 0.05
C VAL A 5 -12.93 -5.71 1.13
N LEU A 6 -13.41 -5.98 2.36
CA LEU A 6 -12.54 -6.40 3.44
C LEU A 6 -11.88 -7.75 3.15
N THR A 7 -12.61 -8.71 2.56
CA THR A 7 -12.06 -10.01 2.17
C THR A 7 -11.00 -9.89 1.08
N LEU A 8 -11.23 -9.05 0.06
CA LEU A 8 -10.27 -8.79 -1.01
C LEU A 8 -9.01 -8.11 -0.46
N LEU A 9 -9.16 -7.10 0.39
CA LEU A 9 -8.04 -6.43 1.05
C LEU A 9 -7.22 -7.43 1.89
N LEU A 10 -7.88 -8.25 2.73
CA LEU A 10 -7.20 -9.25 3.56
C LEU A 10 -6.40 -10.26 2.73
N ALA A 11 -6.90 -10.65 1.55
CA ALA A 11 -6.22 -11.57 0.66
C ALA A 11 -4.96 -10.93 0.03
N CYS A 12 -5.06 -9.67 -0.40
CA CYS A 12 -3.94 -8.97 -1.04
C CYS A 12 -2.83 -8.66 -0.01
N THR A 13 -3.19 -8.00 1.09
CA THR A 13 -2.23 -7.56 2.10
C THR A 13 -1.58 -8.73 2.85
N GLY A 14 -2.18 -9.92 2.87
CA GLY A 14 -1.72 -11.07 3.66
C GLY A 14 -0.41 -11.64 3.14
N THR A 15 -0.28 -11.72 1.82
CA THR A 15 0.95 -12.13 1.15
C THR A 15 2.07 -11.10 1.33
N MET A 16 1.71 -9.82 1.29
CA MET A 16 2.62 -8.71 1.49
C MET A 16 3.17 -8.60 2.91
N ALA A 17 2.31 -8.74 3.92
CA ALA A 17 2.73 -8.68 5.31
C ALA A 17 3.80 -9.74 5.62
N GLN A 18 3.64 -10.95 5.08
CA GLN A 18 4.62 -12.02 5.24
C GLN A 18 5.95 -11.73 4.51
N ALA A 19 5.91 -11.10 3.34
CA ALA A 19 7.11 -10.70 2.60
C ALA A 19 7.91 -9.61 3.34
N ILE A 20 7.21 -8.64 3.92
CA ILE A 20 7.80 -7.53 4.70
C ILE A 20 8.48 -8.05 5.98
N GLU A 21 7.94 -9.08 6.63
CA GLU A 21 8.54 -9.66 7.83
C GLU A 21 9.86 -10.41 7.56
N VAL A 22 10.03 -10.94 6.35
CA VAL A 22 11.23 -11.69 5.94
C VAL A 22 12.28 -10.76 5.31
N ASP A 23 11.86 -9.67 4.66
CA ASP A 23 12.76 -8.72 4.01
C ASP A 23 13.20 -7.59 4.96
N HIS A 24 14.48 -7.62 5.33
CA HIS A 24 15.11 -6.56 6.13
C HIS A 24 15.46 -5.30 5.31
N ASN A 25 15.31 -5.31 3.98
CA ASN A 25 15.47 -4.14 3.14
C ASN A 25 14.19 -3.30 3.09
N TYR A 26 14.04 -2.46 4.12
CA TYR A 26 12.89 -1.60 4.33
C TYR A 26 12.41 -0.82 3.08
N LYS A 27 13.33 -0.39 2.22
CA LYS A 27 12.99 0.35 0.99
C LYS A 27 12.31 -0.51 -0.06
N PHE A 28 12.81 -1.73 -0.24
CA PHE A 28 12.24 -2.68 -1.19
C PHE A 28 10.86 -3.14 -0.71
N SER A 29 10.73 -3.42 0.60
CA SER A 29 9.48 -3.76 1.26
C SER A 29 8.41 -2.68 1.08
N LEU A 30 8.77 -1.39 1.15
CA LEU A 30 7.84 -0.27 0.93
C LEU A 30 7.34 -0.20 -0.52
N CYS A 31 8.22 -0.35 -1.52
CA CYS A 31 7.79 -0.28 -2.92
C CYS A 31 7.02 -1.52 -3.37
N ALA A 32 7.27 -2.67 -2.76
CA ALA A 32 6.41 -3.84 -2.94
C ALA A 32 4.99 -3.59 -2.38
N VAL A 33 4.85 -2.86 -1.27
CA VAL A 33 3.52 -2.41 -0.78
C VAL A 33 2.86 -1.44 -1.74
N ALA A 34 3.61 -0.53 -2.36
CA ALA A 34 3.07 0.39 -3.37
C ALA A 34 2.44 -0.37 -4.56
N GLU A 35 3.12 -1.39 -5.07
CA GLU A 35 2.58 -2.24 -6.13
C GLU A 35 1.32 -3.00 -5.69
N ASP A 36 1.30 -3.55 -4.47
CA ASP A 36 0.13 -4.26 -3.94
C ASP A 36 -1.09 -3.34 -3.77
N ILE A 37 -0.89 -2.09 -3.33
CA ILE A 37 -1.94 -1.08 -3.27
C ILE A 37 -2.56 -0.88 -4.66
N ALA A 38 -1.73 -0.75 -5.70
CA ALA A 38 -2.19 -0.55 -7.07
C ALA A 38 -3.02 -1.72 -7.58
N LYS A 39 -2.52 -2.95 -7.42
CA LYS A 39 -3.22 -4.17 -7.82
C LYS A 39 -4.53 -4.36 -7.05
N SER A 40 -4.48 -4.21 -5.73
CA SER A 40 -5.67 -4.30 -4.85
C SER A 40 -6.76 -3.32 -5.25
N SER A 41 -6.38 -2.09 -5.56
CA SER A 41 -7.30 -1.04 -5.98
C SER A 41 -7.97 -1.39 -7.31
N VAL A 42 -7.18 -1.77 -8.32
CA VAL A 42 -7.72 -2.14 -9.64
C VAL A 42 -8.66 -3.34 -9.51
N GLU A 43 -8.30 -4.36 -8.72
CA GLU A 43 -9.14 -5.53 -8.51
C GLU A 43 -10.44 -5.21 -7.77
N ILE A 44 -10.39 -4.45 -6.67
CA ILE A 44 -11.59 -4.11 -5.90
C ILE A 44 -12.56 -3.26 -6.74
N GLN A 45 -12.04 -2.32 -7.53
CA GLN A 45 -12.86 -1.48 -8.41
C GLN A 45 -13.58 -2.28 -9.52
N LYS A 46 -13.19 -3.53 -9.81
CA LYS A 46 -13.93 -4.41 -10.75
C LYS A 46 -15.26 -4.91 -10.16
N TYR A 47 -15.34 -5.07 -8.84
CA TYR A 47 -16.51 -5.68 -8.19
C TYR A 47 -17.32 -4.67 -7.36
N GLU A 48 -16.72 -3.55 -6.96
CA GLU A 48 -17.32 -2.60 -6.04
C GLU A 48 -16.98 -1.16 -6.40
N ASP A 49 -18.00 -0.29 -6.36
CA ASP A 49 -17.81 1.16 -6.41
C ASP A 49 -17.43 1.68 -5.01
N ILE A 50 -16.14 1.57 -4.70
CA ILE A 50 -15.55 2.09 -3.46
C ILE A 50 -14.93 3.46 -3.73
N GLY A 51 -15.18 4.42 -2.83
CA GLY A 51 -14.54 5.73 -2.91
C GLY A 51 -13.05 5.68 -2.55
N LYS A 52 -12.25 6.54 -3.19
CA LYS A 52 -10.80 6.67 -2.96
C LYS A 52 -10.40 6.70 -1.48
N GLU A 53 -11.09 7.53 -0.69
CA GLU A 53 -10.79 7.69 0.74
C GLU A 53 -11.21 6.46 1.56
N GLU A 54 -12.30 5.78 1.19
CA GLU A 54 -12.68 4.51 1.85
C GLU A 54 -11.64 3.43 1.56
N PHE A 55 -11.10 3.37 0.33
CA PHE A 55 -10.03 2.44 -0.03
C PHE A 55 -8.76 2.71 0.80
N LYS A 56 -8.28 3.97 0.88
CA LYS A 56 -7.11 4.35 1.67
C LYS A 56 -7.21 3.90 3.13
N VAL A 57 -8.34 4.21 3.77
CA VAL A 57 -8.60 3.84 5.18
C VAL A 57 -8.69 2.33 5.35
N GLY A 58 -9.38 1.65 4.42
CA GLY A 58 -9.50 0.19 4.43
C GLY A 58 -8.17 -0.52 4.35
N TYR A 59 -7.43 -0.23 3.29
CA TYR A 59 -6.14 -0.85 3.03
C TYR A 59 -5.18 -0.63 4.20
N PHE A 60 -5.11 0.60 4.72
CA PHE A 60 -4.28 0.92 5.89
C PHE A 60 -4.62 0.08 7.12
N ASN A 61 -5.91 -0.01 7.48
CA ASN A 61 -6.34 -0.78 8.64
C ASN A 61 -6.07 -2.29 8.46
N THR A 62 -6.26 -2.81 7.25
CA THR A 62 -5.97 -4.21 6.94
C THR A 62 -4.48 -4.50 7.04
N LEU A 63 -3.64 -3.64 6.45
CA LEU A 63 -2.20 -3.75 6.54
C LEU A 63 -1.69 -3.64 7.99
N GLU A 64 -2.24 -2.71 8.79
CA GLU A 64 -1.95 -2.57 10.24
C GLU A 64 -2.35 -3.83 11.03
N THR A 65 -3.42 -4.51 10.64
CA THR A 65 -3.89 -5.73 11.32
C THR A 65 -2.98 -6.92 11.02
N GLN A 66 -2.43 -6.98 9.80
CA GLN A 66 -1.64 -8.13 9.34
C GLN A 66 -0.14 -7.99 9.61
N LEU A 67 0.37 -6.75 9.67
CA LEU A 67 1.74 -6.51 10.10
C LEU A 67 1.83 -6.55 11.62
N ASN A 68 2.81 -7.28 12.14
CA ASN A 68 3.08 -7.32 13.57
C ASN A 68 3.44 -5.90 14.08
N LYS A 69 2.92 -5.49 15.24
CA LYS A 69 2.99 -4.11 15.76
C LYS A 69 4.41 -3.53 15.86
N HIS A 70 5.43 -4.38 15.94
CA HIS A 70 6.84 -3.95 16.02
C HIS A 70 7.48 -3.60 14.67
N SER A 71 6.83 -3.94 13.54
CA SER A 71 7.30 -3.68 12.17
C SER A 71 6.42 -2.68 11.42
N PHE A 72 5.32 -2.23 12.02
CA PHE A 72 4.36 -1.33 11.37
C PHE A 72 4.68 0.13 11.65
N TYR A 73 5.46 0.74 10.76
CA TYR A 73 5.72 2.18 10.82
C TYR A 73 4.52 2.98 10.31
N LYS A 74 3.58 3.20 11.22
CA LYS A 74 2.25 3.76 10.98
C LYS A 74 2.25 5.00 10.07
N ASN A 75 3.12 5.96 10.36
CA ASN A 75 3.18 7.22 9.62
C ASN A 75 3.67 7.03 8.19
N TYR A 76 4.66 6.17 7.98
CA TYR A 76 5.23 5.91 6.66
C TYR A 76 4.25 5.19 5.75
N TYR A 77 3.59 4.13 6.23
CA TYR A 77 2.58 3.44 5.44
C TYR A 77 1.40 4.36 5.10
N LYS A 78 0.98 5.22 6.02
CA LYS A 78 -0.08 6.20 5.76
C LYS A 78 0.30 7.20 4.67
N GLN A 79 1.53 7.72 4.70
CA GLN A 79 2.02 8.65 3.67
C GLN A 79 2.16 7.95 2.31
N LEU A 80 2.74 6.74 2.29
CA LEU A 80 2.88 5.92 1.09
C LEU A 80 1.51 5.64 0.46
N ILE A 81 0.55 5.15 1.25
CA ILE A 81 -0.80 4.85 0.77
C ILE A 81 -1.46 6.11 0.19
N ASN A 82 -1.36 7.25 0.87
CA ASN A 82 -1.92 8.49 0.36
C ASN A 82 -1.31 8.88 -0.99
N ALA A 83 0.02 8.95 -1.07
CA ALA A 83 0.72 9.41 -2.26
C ALA A 83 0.51 8.46 -3.44
N VAL A 84 0.65 7.15 -3.21
CA VAL A 84 0.47 6.13 -4.25
C VAL A 84 -0.97 6.17 -4.74
N VAL A 85 -1.96 6.07 -3.84
CA VAL A 85 -3.38 6.09 -4.23
C VAL A 85 -3.75 7.38 -4.95
N ASP A 86 -3.30 8.55 -4.50
CA ASP A 86 -3.64 9.80 -5.16
C ASP A 86 -3.14 9.88 -6.61
N GLU A 87 -2.00 9.25 -6.91
CA GLU A 87 -1.41 9.24 -8.24
C GLU A 87 -2.09 8.22 -9.18
N PHE A 88 -2.31 6.99 -8.71
CA PHE A 88 -2.80 5.92 -9.59
C PHE A 88 -4.33 5.73 -9.54
N TRP A 89 -5.10 6.35 -8.64
CA TRP A 89 -6.53 6.03 -8.40
C TRP A 89 -7.40 5.98 -9.67
N ASN A 90 -7.12 6.83 -10.66
CA ASN A 90 -7.86 6.90 -11.92
C ASN A 90 -7.27 6.03 -13.04
N VAL A 91 -6.16 5.34 -12.79
CA VAL A 91 -5.56 4.37 -13.69
C VAL A 91 -6.35 3.07 -13.59
N ARG A 92 -6.71 2.50 -14.74
CA ARG A 92 -7.51 1.26 -14.84
C ARG A 92 -6.72 0.10 -15.41
N ASP A 93 -5.62 0.39 -16.09
CA ASP A 93 -4.67 -0.61 -16.55
C ASP A 93 -3.79 -1.04 -15.37
N GLU A 94 -3.79 -2.34 -15.07
CA GLU A 94 -3.09 -2.90 -13.89
C GLU A 94 -1.58 -2.73 -13.98
N GLN A 95 -1.00 -2.92 -15.16
CA GLN A 95 0.45 -2.80 -15.35
C GLN A 95 0.87 -1.34 -15.19
N LEU A 96 0.17 -0.42 -15.83
CA LEU A 96 0.42 1.00 -15.70
C LEU A 96 0.22 1.49 -14.26
N ALA A 97 -0.81 1.01 -13.55
CA ALA A 97 -1.04 1.35 -12.16
C ALA A 97 0.13 0.88 -11.28
N SER A 98 0.64 -0.33 -11.52
CA SER A 98 1.81 -0.89 -10.82
C SER A 98 3.07 -0.07 -11.10
N ASP A 99 3.33 0.29 -12.37
CA ASP A 99 4.51 1.07 -12.77
C ASP A 99 4.50 2.48 -12.14
N VAL A 100 3.34 3.15 -12.17
CA VAL A 100 3.15 4.47 -11.54
C VAL A 100 3.33 4.38 -10.03
N ALA A 101 2.77 3.37 -9.38
CA ALA A 101 2.90 3.16 -7.94
C ALA A 101 4.35 2.90 -7.52
N PHE A 102 5.08 2.07 -8.28
CA PHE A 102 6.49 1.81 -8.04
C PHE A 102 7.33 3.08 -8.21
N LEU A 103 7.13 3.85 -9.29
CA LEU A 103 7.85 5.11 -9.52
C LEU A 103 7.55 6.16 -8.45
N THR A 104 6.29 6.24 -8.01
CA THR A 104 5.86 7.13 -6.92
C THR A 104 6.55 6.76 -5.60
N CYS A 105 6.59 5.46 -5.28
CA CYS A 105 7.34 4.97 -4.13
C CYS A 105 8.82 5.30 -4.21
N MET A 106 9.48 5.01 -5.33
CA MET A 106 10.89 5.30 -5.53
C MET A 106 11.19 6.80 -5.38
N THR A 107 10.34 7.66 -5.94
CA THR A 107 10.46 9.13 -5.79
C THR A 107 10.35 9.56 -4.34
N LEU A 108 9.44 8.97 -3.56
CA LEU A 108 9.34 9.24 -2.12
C LEU A 108 10.57 8.73 -1.37
N VAL A 109 11.00 7.51 -1.63
CA VAL A 109 12.14 6.87 -0.96
C VAL A 109 13.48 7.54 -1.30
N GLU A 110 13.62 8.08 -2.52
CA GLU A 110 14.82 8.77 -3.00
C GLU A 110 14.80 10.29 -2.73
N GLY A 111 13.63 10.91 -2.79
CA GLY A 111 13.43 12.36 -2.70
C GLY A 111 13.02 12.91 -1.34
N THR A 112 12.67 12.07 -0.36
CA THR A 112 12.29 12.52 0.99
C THR A 112 13.13 11.93 2.11
N ASP A 113 13.07 12.62 3.26
CA ASP A 113 13.65 12.40 4.58
C ASP A 113 13.42 11.01 5.22
N PHE A 114 13.07 9.97 4.46
CA PHE A 114 13.04 8.58 4.94
C PHE A 114 14.41 8.10 5.44
N LYS A 115 15.51 8.79 5.10
CA LYS A 115 16.85 8.55 5.68
C LYS A 115 17.01 9.12 7.09
N ASP A 116 16.21 10.13 7.49
CA ASP A 116 16.42 10.93 8.70
C ASP A 116 15.41 10.69 9.82
N TYR A 117 14.30 10.03 9.55
CA TYR A 117 13.35 9.58 10.58
C TYR A 117 13.87 8.29 11.24
N LYS A 118 14.92 8.45 12.06
CA LYS A 118 15.39 7.44 13.00
C LYS A 118 14.26 7.05 13.93
N TYR A 119 14.07 5.73 14.05
CA TYR A 119 13.47 5.00 15.16
C TYR A 119 13.07 5.90 16.35
N GLU A 120 11.80 6.32 16.38
CA GLU A 120 11.12 6.70 17.62
C GLU A 120 10.30 5.51 18.13
#